data_AF-A0A2E6ZA59-F1
#
_entry.id   AF-A0A2E6ZA59-F1
#
_cell.length_a   1.000
_cell.length_b   1.000
_cell.length_c   1.000
_cell.angle_alpha   90.00
_cell.angle_beta   90.00
_cell.angle_gamma   90.00
#
_symmetry.space_group_name_H-M   'P 1'
#
loop_
_entity.id
_entity.type
_entity.pdbx_description
1 polymer ?
#
loop_
_entity_poly.entity_id
_entity_poly.type
_entity_poly.pdbx_seq_one_letter_code
_entity_poly.pdbx_strand_id
1 'polypeptide(L)'
;MLKHVSLWLALTAVLSGLASAADYSKFTTPGLAKAQITHSDIAPLISYYQQQNWLEVTELGRSVEQRPVYLLKIGHGERKVLAWSQMHGDEPTATAAIFDLLAIIDAQQQQHAATGKGGPAWLDEISLYLIPMLNPDGAERNSRYNALGIDVNRDALALQTPEGQLLMQAAKKIKPHYGFNLHDQNRYHGAGDNKKPATISLLAPAYNEARQINPSRHAAMQLISAVKPLLDKAIPEQLGRYDDEYSMRSFGDTFSGMGISTVLVEAGGNYNDPFRQLARQLNVQLYLRWLELISSGSYRDYDLSGYNSIPMNNSGGMKDLIISNINLPKVDGKGVLARVDLAFTAGGNGRGSAGLDEIGDARIYGAYHSLDASGMAYQAGKAYPLVKPLQLTTDNYLKLLADGYSHFSGDAGLLSNNSGLPVAINPRGVNGPWPQRHASTTFLLSKDNKVQLAVINGRLIRLADGSLIDPFGGN
;
A
#
# COMPACT_ATOMS: atom_id res chain seq x y z
N MET A 1 -19.74 19.16 24.94
CA MET A 1 -18.63 19.16 25.92
C MET A 1 -17.76 17.90 25.82
N LEU A 2 -18.31 16.68 25.98
CA LEU A 2 -17.50 15.44 25.92
C LEU A 2 -16.74 15.21 24.59
N LYS A 3 -17.35 15.48 23.42
CA LYS A 3 -16.65 15.34 22.12
C LYS A 3 -15.44 16.27 22.00
N HIS A 4 -15.58 17.54 22.42
CA HIS A 4 -14.48 18.50 22.41
C HIS A 4 -13.37 18.11 23.38
N VAL A 5 -13.70 17.62 24.58
CA VAL A 5 -12.70 17.11 25.54
C VAL A 5 -11.96 15.91 24.96
N SER A 6 -12.67 14.99 24.30
CA SER A 6 -12.04 13.80 23.69
C SER A 6 -11.13 14.14 22.51
N LEU A 7 -11.51 15.12 21.67
CA LEU A 7 -10.67 15.58 20.56
C LEU A 7 -9.45 16.35 21.07
N TRP A 8 -9.60 17.11 22.16
CA TRP A 8 -8.51 17.85 22.78
C TRP A 8 -7.46 16.93 23.42
N LEU A 9 -7.90 15.87 24.10
CA LEU A 9 -7.01 14.84 24.64
C LEU A 9 -6.24 14.12 23.51
N ALA A 10 -6.94 13.74 22.44
CA ALA A 10 -6.30 13.13 21.27
C ALA A 10 -5.28 14.07 20.62
N LEU A 11 -5.61 15.35 20.45
CA LEU A 11 -4.70 16.34 19.89
C LEU A 11 -3.45 16.53 20.76
N THR A 12 -3.64 16.58 22.08
CA THR A 12 -2.53 16.69 23.05
C THR A 12 -1.63 15.45 23.01
N ALA A 13 -2.20 14.26 22.88
CA ALA A 13 -1.45 13.01 22.74
C ALA A 13 -0.63 12.99 21.44
N VAL A 14 -1.21 13.43 20.32
CA VAL A 14 -0.52 13.53 19.01
C VAL A 14 0.66 14.49 19.13
N LEU A 15 0.46 15.65 19.75
CA LEU A 15 1.48 16.69 19.93
C LEU A 15 2.64 16.29 20.84
N SER A 16 2.37 15.46 21.85
CA SER A 16 3.38 15.02 22.83
C SER A 16 4.15 13.77 22.40
N GLY A 17 3.85 13.21 21.23
CA GLY A 17 4.40 11.92 20.79
C GLY A 17 3.91 10.72 21.60
N LEU A 18 2.91 10.90 22.47
CA LEU A 18 2.27 9.85 23.27
C LEU A 18 1.05 9.23 22.59
N ALA A 19 0.69 9.70 21.38
CA ALA A 19 -0.47 9.23 20.66
C ALA A 19 -0.44 7.74 20.33
N SER A 20 -1.57 7.10 20.60
CA SER A 20 -1.94 5.78 20.12
C SER A 20 -2.56 5.85 18.73
N ALA A 21 -2.76 4.69 18.09
CA ALA A 21 -3.53 4.63 16.84
C ALA A 21 -4.96 5.19 16.98
N ALA A 22 -5.57 5.05 18.17
CA ALA A 22 -6.89 5.60 18.44
C ALA A 22 -6.90 7.13 18.43
N ASP A 23 -5.81 7.78 18.83
CA ASP A 23 -5.71 9.25 18.81
C ASP A 23 -5.64 9.78 17.37
N TYR A 24 -4.83 9.14 16.52
CA TYR A 24 -4.77 9.48 15.09
C TYR A 24 -6.08 9.22 14.36
N SER A 25 -6.83 8.18 14.75
CA SER A 25 -8.12 7.86 14.13
C SER A 25 -9.15 9.00 14.25
N LYS A 26 -8.99 9.91 15.23
CA LYS A 26 -9.85 11.10 15.40
C LYS A 26 -9.66 12.14 14.30
N PHE A 27 -8.51 12.11 13.64
CA PHE A 27 -8.15 13.03 12.56
C PHE A 27 -8.11 12.33 11.20
N THR A 28 -8.56 11.08 11.12
CA THR A 28 -8.71 10.37 9.85
C THR A 28 -9.86 10.98 9.06
N THR A 29 -9.53 11.52 7.90
CA THR A 29 -10.48 12.11 6.95
C THR A 29 -11.44 11.03 6.44
N PRO A 30 -12.76 11.19 6.68
CA PRO A 30 -13.77 10.23 6.20
C PRO A 30 -13.79 10.11 4.68
N GLY A 31 -14.23 8.95 4.17
CA GLY A 31 -14.42 8.72 2.73
C GLY A 31 -13.14 8.40 1.93
N LEU A 32 -11.95 8.52 2.54
CA LEU A 32 -10.67 8.23 1.88
C LEU A 32 -10.10 6.83 2.19
N ALA A 33 -10.78 6.03 3.02
CA ALA A 33 -10.38 4.65 3.31
C ALA A 33 -10.87 3.70 2.22
N LYS A 34 -10.29 3.79 1.01
CA LYS A 34 -10.72 3.00 -0.14
C LYS A 34 -9.59 2.74 -1.14
N ALA A 35 -9.88 1.82 -2.05
CA ALA A 35 -8.94 1.27 -3.03
C ALA A 35 -8.38 2.28 -4.04
N GLN A 36 -9.16 3.31 -4.37
CA GLN A 36 -8.88 4.34 -5.37
C GLN A 36 -9.41 5.67 -4.81
N ILE A 37 -8.58 6.71 -4.82
CA ILE A 37 -8.98 8.09 -4.51
C ILE A 37 -8.87 8.89 -5.80
N THR A 38 -9.98 9.44 -6.25
CA THR A 38 -10.12 10.19 -7.49
C THR A 38 -10.06 11.69 -7.23
N HIS A 39 -9.99 12.49 -8.29
CA HIS A 39 -10.04 13.95 -8.14
C HIS A 39 -11.39 14.38 -7.52
N SER A 40 -12.48 13.71 -7.88
CA SER A 40 -13.81 14.00 -7.33
C SER A 40 -13.93 13.77 -5.81
N ASP A 41 -13.14 12.84 -5.26
CA ASP A 41 -13.14 12.54 -3.83
C ASP A 41 -12.49 13.64 -3.00
N ILE A 42 -11.44 14.27 -3.54
CA ILE A 42 -10.69 15.31 -2.83
C ILE A 42 -11.25 16.70 -3.10
N ALA A 43 -12.02 16.91 -4.17
CA ALA A 43 -12.55 18.22 -4.53
C ALA A 43 -13.35 18.91 -3.40
N PRO A 44 -14.25 18.22 -2.66
CA PRO A 44 -14.93 18.83 -1.51
C PRO A 44 -13.97 19.24 -0.38
N LEU A 45 -12.90 18.48 -0.17
CA LEU A 45 -11.88 18.79 0.83
C LEU A 45 -11.07 20.03 0.40
N ILE A 46 -10.68 20.10 -0.87
CA ILE A 46 -10.03 21.30 -1.44
C ILE A 46 -10.92 22.53 -1.24
N SER A 47 -12.22 22.44 -1.57
CA SER A 47 -13.16 23.54 -1.39
C SER A 47 -13.32 23.95 0.08
N TYR A 48 -13.32 23.00 1.02
CA TYR A 48 -13.33 23.31 2.45
C TYR A 48 -12.08 24.08 2.87
N TYR A 49 -10.91 23.61 2.43
CA TYR A 49 -9.62 24.18 2.77
C TYR A 49 -9.35 25.54 2.13
N GLN A 50 -9.93 25.82 0.95
CA GLN A 50 -9.94 27.13 0.32
C GLN A 50 -10.59 28.24 1.17
N GLN A 51 -11.50 27.87 2.09
CA GLN A 51 -12.17 28.83 2.97
C GLN A 51 -11.38 29.11 4.26
N GLN A 52 -10.28 28.40 4.51
CA GLN A 52 -9.48 28.55 5.72
C GLN A 52 -8.46 29.68 5.54
N ASN A 53 -8.36 30.57 6.53
CA ASN A 53 -7.44 31.72 6.46
C ASN A 53 -5.97 31.38 6.78
N TRP A 54 -5.71 30.21 7.37
CA TRP A 54 -4.38 29.73 7.74
C TRP A 54 -3.67 28.95 6.62
N LEU A 55 -4.37 28.73 5.51
CA LEU A 55 -3.93 27.95 4.36
C LEU A 55 -4.15 28.75 3.07
N GLU A 56 -3.16 28.77 2.18
CA GLU A 56 -3.31 29.27 0.82
C GLU A 56 -3.46 28.10 -0.15
N VAL A 57 -4.51 28.11 -0.98
CA VAL A 57 -4.74 27.11 -2.02
C VAL A 57 -4.59 27.76 -3.39
N THR A 58 -3.67 27.26 -4.21
CA THR A 58 -3.38 27.75 -5.56
C THR A 58 -3.60 26.63 -6.59
N GLU A 59 -4.33 26.89 -7.67
CA GLU A 59 -4.32 26.02 -8.85
C GLU A 59 -2.99 26.24 -9.58
N LEU A 60 -2.11 25.22 -9.61
CA LEU A 60 -0.83 25.28 -10.33
C LEU A 60 -1.04 25.26 -11.84
N GLY A 61 -2.07 24.55 -12.27
CA GLY A 61 -2.43 24.32 -13.65
C GLY A 61 -3.34 23.11 -13.76
N ARG A 62 -3.37 22.48 -14.93
CA ARG A 62 -4.30 21.39 -15.22
C ARG A 62 -3.61 20.20 -15.87
N SER A 63 -4.16 19.01 -15.63
CA SER A 63 -3.78 17.75 -16.28
C SER A 63 -4.11 17.76 -17.77
N VAL A 64 -3.74 16.66 -18.46
CA VAL A 64 -4.06 16.44 -19.87
C VAL A 64 -5.55 16.63 -20.15
N GLU A 65 -6.42 16.04 -19.31
CA GLU A 65 -7.88 16.13 -19.42
C GLU A 65 -8.49 17.32 -18.68
N GLN A 66 -7.68 18.35 -18.41
CA GLN A 66 -8.13 19.63 -17.85
C GLN A 66 -8.65 19.55 -16.40
N ARG A 67 -8.24 18.55 -15.62
CA ARG A 67 -8.50 18.51 -14.17
C ARG A 67 -7.48 19.39 -13.44
N PRO A 68 -7.91 20.23 -12.48
CA PRO A 68 -7.00 21.12 -11.78
C PRO A 68 -6.03 20.35 -10.87
N VAL A 69 -4.80 20.86 -10.78
CA VAL A 69 -3.76 20.40 -9.85
C VAL A 69 -3.51 21.52 -8.84
N TYR A 70 -3.71 21.22 -7.55
CA TYR A 70 -3.64 22.21 -6.49
C TYR A 70 -2.34 22.14 -5.68
N LEU A 71 -1.81 23.31 -5.32
CA LEU A 71 -0.77 23.52 -4.33
C LEU A 71 -1.38 24.14 -3.07
N LEU A 72 -1.13 23.52 -1.94
CA LEU A 72 -1.57 23.96 -0.62
C LEU A 72 -0.35 24.46 0.14
N LYS A 73 -0.35 25.72 0.58
CA LYS A 73 0.75 26.35 1.29
C LYS A 73 0.35 26.72 2.72
N ILE A 74 1.15 26.30 3.69
CA ILE A 74 0.93 26.48 5.13
C ILE A 74 2.21 27.06 5.75
N GLY A 75 2.06 28.00 6.68
CA GLY A 75 3.19 28.63 7.36
C GLY A 75 3.89 29.69 6.52
N HIS A 76 4.92 30.30 7.11
CA HIS A 76 5.59 31.47 6.55
C HIS A 76 7.09 31.52 6.86
N GLY A 77 7.64 30.44 7.43
CA GLY A 77 9.06 30.39 7.75
C GLY A 77 9.97 30.14 6.56
N GLU A 78 11.26 30.41 6.77
CA GLU A 78 12.30 30.34 5.73
C GLU A 78 12.60 28.92 5.25
N ARG A 79 12.37 27.89 6.09
CA ARG A 79 12.62 26.50 5.70
C ARG A 79 11.46 25.97 4.85
N LYS A 80 11.67 25.95 3.53
CA LYS A 80 10.68 25.45 2.58
C LYS A 80 10.70 23.93 2.43
N VAL A 81 9.54 23.30 2.57
CA VAL A 81 9.31 21.86 2.39
C VAL A 81 8.30 21.66 1.26
N LEU A 82 8.62 20.84 0.26
CA LEU A 82 7.69 20.45 -0.80
C LEU A 82 7.35 18.96 -0.67
N ALA A 83 6.08 18.61 -0.56
CA ALA A 83 5.60 17.24 -0.61
C ALA A 83 4.59 17.06 -1.75
N TRP A 84 4.67 15.95 -2.47
CA TRP A 84 3.73 15.63 -3.52
C TRP A 84 3.34 14.16 -3.46
N SER A 85 2.07 13.88 -3.77
CA SER A 85 1.53 12.52 -3.80
C SER A 85 0.79 12.22 -5.08
N GLN A 86 0.58 10.92 -5.31
CA GLN A 86 -0.26 10.37 -6.37
C GLN A 86 0.13 10.91 -7.76
N MET A 87 1.43 10.97 -8.02
CA MET A 87 1.97 11.15 -9.38
C MET A 87 1.74 9.92 -10.24
N HIS A 88 1.69 8.75 -9.60
CA HIS A 88 1.02 7.56 -10.11
C HIS A 88 -0.40 7.54 -9.54
N GLY A 89 -1.40 7.40 -10.40
CA GLY A 89 -2.79 7.54 -10.01
C GLY A 89 -3.35 6.41 -9.14
N ASP A 90 -2.71 5.23 -9.18
CA ASP A 90 -3.04 4.03 -8.40
C ASP A 90 -2.40 3.98 -7.00
N GLU A 91 -1.81 5.09 -6.55
CA GLU A 91 -1.09 5.21 -5.28
C GLU A 91 -1.75 6.25 -4.34
N PRO A 92 -2.95 5.97 -3.79
CA PRO A 92 -3.77 6.96 -3.08
C PRO A 92 -3.39 7.19 -1.60
N THR A 93 -2.52 6.36 -1.01
CA THR A 93 -2.34 6.34 0.46
C THR A 93 -1.83 7.67 1.00
N ALA A 94 -0.86 8.27 0.32
CA ALA A 94 -0.26 9.54 0.71
C ALA A 94 -1.22 10.73 0.54
N THR A 95 -2.07 10.72 -0.48
CA THR A 95 -3.14 11.72 -0.66
C THR A 95 -4.05 11.73 0.56
N ALA A 96 -4.47 10.55 1.03
CA ALA A 96 -5.29 10.41 2.22
C ALA A 96 -4.56 10.88 3.49
N ALA A 97 -3.26 10.57 3.62
CA ALA A 97 -2.44 11.01 4.74
C ALA A 97 -2.24 12.54 4.76
N ILE A 98 -2.13 13.19 3.60
CA ILE A 98 -2.07 14.66 3.51
C ILE A 98 -3.35 15.29 4.09
N PHE A 99 -4.52 14.76 3.76
CA PHE A 99 -5.77 15.29 4.31
C PHE A 99 -5.91 15.01 5.81
N ASP A 100 -5.38 13.91 6.33
CA ASP A 100 -5.30 13.66 7.77
C ASP A 100 -4.37 14.64 8.48
N LEU A 101 -3.22 14.94 7.88
CA LEU A 101 -2.31 15.99 8.36
C LEU A 101 -3.02 17.35 8.40
N LEU A 102 -3.75 17.70 7.34
CA LEU A 102 -4.53 18.94 7.28
C LEU A 102 -5.63 18.98 8.34
N ALA A 103 -6.28 17.86 8.65
CA ALA A 103 -7.28 17.78 9.71
C ALA A 103 -6.67 18.00 11.11
N ILE A 104 -5.46 17.49 11.35
CA ILE A 104 -4.69 17.77 12.59
C ILE A 104 -4.35 19.26 12.67
N ILE A 105 -3.83 19.84 11.60
CA ILE A 105 -3.45 21.28 11.57
C ILE A 105 -4.69 22.16 11.76
N ASP A 106 -5.80 21.83 11.12
CA ASP A 106 -7.06 22.57 11.29
C ASP A 106 -7.53 22.55 12.74
N ALA A 107 -7.47 21.40 13.41
CA ALA A 107 -7.79 21.30 14.83
C ALA A 107 -6.85 22.13 15.72
N GLN A 108 -5.54 22.19 15.40
CA GLN A 108 -4.57 23.04 16.09
C GLN A 108 -4.90 24.53 15.91
N GLN A 109 -5.26 24.93 14.69
CA GLN A 109 -5.62 26.31 14.37
C GLN A 109 -6.89 26.74 15.10
N GLN A 110 -7.92 25.88 15.11
CA GLN A 110 -9.16 26.11 15.86
C GLN A 110 -8.90 26.23 17.37
N GLN A 111 -8.04 25.37 17.92
CA GLN A 111 -7.66 25.45 19.34
C GLN A 111 -6.88 26.74 19.64
N HIS A 112 -5.95 27.12 18.79
CA HIS A 112 -5.17 28.35 18.93
C HIS A 112 -6.08 29.57 18.88
N ALA A 113 -7.01 29.63 17.93
CA ALA A 113 -8.00 30.70 17.84
C ALA A 113 -8.90 30.79 19.10
N ALA A 114 -9.27 29.64 19.68
CA ALA A 114 -10.14 29.60 20.86
C ALA A 114 -9.42 29.90 22.18
N THR A 115 -8.14 29.56 22.31
CA THR A 115 -7.44 29.56 23.62
C THR A 115 -6.16 30.39 23.65
N GLY A 116 -5.67 30.86 22.50
CA GLY A 116 -4.33 31.46 22.34
C GLY A 116 -3.18 30.47 22.55
N LYS A 117 -3.44 29.16 22.59
CA LYS A 117 -2.45 28.11 22.85
C LYS A 117 -2.62 26.95 21.88
N GLY A 118 -1.55 26.21 21.61
CA GLY A 118 -1.62 24.94 20.86
C GLY A 118 -1.66 25.04 19.34
N GLY A 119 -1.20 26.16 18.77
CA GLY A 119 -0.94 26.26 17.33
C GLY A 119 0.29 25.40 16.93
N PRO A 120 0.44 25.03 15.65
CA PRO A 120 1.60 24.27 15.20
C PRO A 120 2.88 25.11 15.34
N ALA A 121 3.78 24.71 16.23
CA ALA A 121 4.99 25.48 16.58
C ALA A 121 5.99 25.66 15.42
N TRP A 122 5.84 24.87 14.35
CA TRP A 122 6.72 24.91 13.19
C TRP A 122 6.34 25.97 12.15
N LEU A 123 5.17 26.62 12.25
CA LEU A 123 4.66 27.53 11.21
C LEU A 123 5.56 28.74 10.94
N ASP A 124 6.25 29.23 11.97
CA ASP A 124 7.13 30.40 11.90
C ASP A 124 8.51 30.03 11.32
N GLU A 125 8.84 28.74 11.35
CA GLU A 125 10.13 28.18 10.92
C GLU A 125 10.05 27.57 9.52
N ILE A 126 8.87 27.05 9.15
CA ILE A 126 8.65 26.28 7.92
C ILE A 126 7.55 26.91 7.06
N SER A 127 7.81 26.95 5.75
CA SER A 127 6.78 27.07 4.73
C SER A 127 6.56 25.70 4.08
N LEU A 128 5.42 25.07 4.38
CA LEU A 128 5.05 23.76 3.88
C LEU A 128 4.21 23.89 2.61
N TYR A 129 4.60 23.19 1.56
CA TYR A 129 3.96 23.15 0.25
C TYR A 129 3.53 21.71 -0.06
N LEU A 130 2.23 21.48 -0.24
CA LEU A 130 1.64 20.16 -0.48
C LEU A 130 0.96 20.14 -1.85
N ILE A 131 1.25 19.13 -2.67
CA ILE A 131 0.51 18.80 -3.89
C ILE A 131 -0.21 17.46 -3.63
N PRO A 132 -1.48 17.47 -3.18
CA PRO A 132 -2.17 16.25 -2.75
C PRO A 132 -2.42 15.25 -3.87
N MET A 133 -2.53 15.70 -5.11
CA MET A 133 -2.77 14.81 -6.26
C MET A 133 -2.14 15.43 -7.50
N LEU A 134 -0.98 14.92 -7.91
CA LEU A 134 -0.27 15.44 -9.08
C LEU A 134 -0.85 14.92 -10.39
N ASN A 135 -1.30 13.66 -10.44
CA ASN A 135 -1.84 13.01 -11.64
C ASN A 135 -3.32 12.66 -11.45
N PRO A 136 -4.23 13.65 -11.50
CA PRO A 136 -5.66 13.40 -11.34
C PRO A 136 -6.25 12.52 -12.45
N ASP A 137 -5.67 12.52 -13.65
CA ASP A 137 -6.17 11.70 -14.75
C ASP A 137 -5.85 10.21 -14.58
N GLY A 138 -4.66 9.89 -14.07
CA GLY A 138 -4.30 8.55 -13.65
C GLY A 138 -5.14 8.11 -12.45
N ALA A 139 -5.44 9.02 -11.52
CA ALA A 139 -6.26 8.75 -10.34
C ALA A 139 -7.67 8.30 -10.71
N GLU A 140 -8.32 8.94 -11.68
CA GLU A 140 -9.63 8.50 -12.21
C GLU A 140 -9.59 7.10 -12.84
N ARG A 141 -8.44 6.69 -13.39
CA ARG A 141 -8.26 5.41 -14.07
C ARG A 141 -7.69 4.31 -13.17
N ASN A 142 -7.39 4.63 -11.91
CA ASN A 142 -6.57 3.78 -11.03
C ASN A 142 -5.34 3.25 -11.78
N SER A 143 -4.59 4.15 -12.40
CA SER A 143 -3.47 3.84 -13.27
C SER A 143 -2.21 4.55 -12.82
N ARG A 144 -1.09 3.83 -12.89
CA ARG A 144 0.25 4.38 -12.74
C ARG A 144 0.55 5.54 -13.71
N TYR A 145 -0.01 5.48 -14.91
CA TYR A 145 0.26 6.41 -16.00
C TYR A 145 -0.74 7.57 -16.01
N ASN A 146 -0.37 8.71 -16.62
CA ASN A 146 -1.33 9.79 -16.90
C ASN A 146 -2.25 9.44 -18.09
N ALA A 147 -3.14 10.36 -18.51
CA ALA A 147 -4.07 10.11 -19.62
C ALA A 147 -3.39 9.80 -20.97
N LEU A 148 -2.11 10.16 -21.16
CA LEU A 148 -1.34 9.87 -22.37
C LEU A 148 -0.62 8.51 -22.30
N GLY A 149 -0.73 7.77 -21.19
CA GLY A 149 0.01 6.54 -20.97
C GLY A 149 1.48 6.77 -20.60
N ILE A 150 1.86 7.98 -20.17
CA ILE A 150 3.23 8.32 -19.76
C ILE A 150 3.35 8.17 -18.24
N ASP A 151 4.43 7.53 -17.78
CA ASP A 151 4.79 7.50 -16.36
C ASP A 151 5.42 8.85 -16.02
N VAL A 152 4.70 9.66 -15.24
CA VAL A 152 5.14 11.01 -14.84
C VAL A 152 6.49 10.94 -14.12
N ASN A 153 6.77 9.88 -13.37
CA ASN A 153 8.06 9.67 -12.69
C ASN A 153 9.15 9.09 -13.61
N ARG A 154 8.93 9.08 -14.93
CA ARG A 154 9.94 8.82 -15.97
C ARG A 154 10.09 9.99 -16.94
N ASP A 155 9.50 11.13 -16.60
CA ASP A 155 9.39 12.34 -17.42
C ASP A 155 10.11 13.56 -16.80
N ALA A 156 10.88 13.41 -15.72
CA ALA A 156 11.52 14.55 -15.05
C ALA A 156 12.58 15.27 -15.93
N LEU A 157 13.16 14.56 -16.90
CA LEU A 157 14.14 15.10 -17.84
C LEU A 157 13.48 15.80 -19.04
N ALA A 158 12.51 15.13 -19.67
CA ALA A 158 11.90 15.58 -20.91
C ALA A 158 10.73 16.54 -20.69
N LEU A 159 10.04 16.43 -19.54
CA LEU A 159 8.91 17.26 -19.12
C LEU A 159 7.84 17.34 -20.21
N GLN A 160 7.46 16.20 -20.78
CA GLN A 160 6.48 16.10 -21.85
C GLN A 160 5.04 16.16 -21.32
N THR A 161 4.83 15.75 -20.07
CA THR A 161 3.53 15.74 -19.41
C THR A 161 3.23 17.08 -18.75
N PRO A 162 1.98 17.58 -18.80
CA PRO A 162 1.62 18.78 -18.06
C PRO A 162 1.84 18.57 -16.55
N GLU A 163 1.55 17.38 -16.02
CA GLU A 163 1.77 17.06 -14.61
C GLU A 163 3.26 17.19 -14.21
N GLY A 164 4.17 16.61 -15.01
CA GLY A 164 5.60 16.72 -14.78
C GLY A 164 6.11 18.16 -14.89
N GLN A 165 5.62 18.93 -15.87
CA GLN A 165 5.94 20.36 -16.00
C GLN A 165 5.51 21.16 -14.76
N LEU A 166 4.29 20.93 -14.25
CA LEU A 166 3.76 21.62 -13.07
C LEU A 166 4.63 21.35 -11.83
N LEU A 167 5.00 20.10 -11.58
CA LEU A 167 5.86 19.74 -10.44
C LEU A 167 7.24 20.38 -10.56
N MET A 168 7.88 20.32 -11.74
CA MET A 168 9.18 20.93 -11.97
C MET A 168 9.14 22.47 -11.80
N GLN A 169 8.11 23.12 -12.33
CA GLN A 169 7.92 24.57 -12.20
C GLN A 169 7.71 24.97 -10.74
N ALA A 170 6.89 24.21 -10.00
CA ALA A 170 6.69 24.43 -8.57
C ALA A 170 8.02 24.34 -7.81
N ALA A 171 8.82 23.28 -8.04
CA ALA A 171 10.13 23.12 -7.40
C ALA A 171 11.09 24.27 -7.73
N LYS A 172 11.18 24.68 -9.01
CA LYS A 172 12.03 25.81 -9.45
C LYS A 172 11.60 27.15 -8.86
N LYS A 173 10.29 27.38 -8.71
CA LYS A 173 9.73 28.60 -8.12
C LYS A 173 9.93 28.65 -6.61
N ILE A 174 9.59 27.56 -5.92
CA ILE A 174 9.65 27.48 -4.45
C ILE A 174 11.10 27.44 -3.98
N LYS A 175 11.96 26.68 -4.68
CA LYS A 175 13.32 26.30 -4.27
C LYS A 175 13.31 25.67 -2.87
N PRO A 176 12.65 24.51 -2.71
CA PRO A 176 12.52 23.88 -1.40
C PRO A 176 13.87 23.40 -0.88
N HIS A 177 14.07 23.42 0.44
CA HIS A 177 15.23 22.81 1.09
C HIS A 177 15.02 21.30 1.28
N TYR A 178 13.77 20.88 1.44
CA TYR A 178 13.37 19.50 1.70
C TYR A 178 12.26 19.06 0.74
N GLY A 179 12.31 17.80 0.32
CA GLY A 179 11.34 17.19 -0.59
C GLY A 179 10.80 15.89 -0.01
N PHE A 180 9.48 15.70 -0.03
CA PHE A 180 8.87 14.41 0.29
C PHE A 180 8.18 13.84 -0.95
N ASN A 181 8.79 12.79 -1.50
CA ASN A 181 8.27 12.05 -2.65
C ASN A 181 7.40 10.90 -2.15
N LEU A 182 6.08 10.99 -2.33
CA LEU A 182 5.13 10.12 -1.65
C LEU A 182 4.46 9.14 -2.62
N HIS A 183 4.66 7.85 -2.37
CA HIS A 183 4.27 6.75 -3.25
C HIS A 183 3.63 5.60 -2.47
N ASP A 184 3.00 4.69 -3.22
CA ASP A 184 2.67 3.35 -2.75
C ASP A 184 3.56 2.32 -3.46
N GLN A 185 3.95 1.27 -2.74
CA GLN A 185 4.64 0.13 -3.32
C GLN A 185 3.75 -1.10 -3.35
N ASN A 186 4.18 -2.09 -4.14
CA ASN A 186 3.48 -3.36 -4.25
C ASN A 186 3.45 -4.07 -2.87
N ARG A 187 2.31 -4.66 -2.51
CA ARG A 187 2.14 -5.40 -1.26
C ARG A 187 3.03 -6.64 -1.18
N TYR A 188 3.62 -7.09 -2.28
CA TYR A 188 4.50 -8.25 -2.34
C TYR A 188 5.96 -7.95 -1.96
N HIS A 189 6.29 -6.71 -1.60
CA HIS A 189 7.59 -6.40 -1.01
C HIS A 189 7.69 -6.89 0.44
N GLY A 190 8.75 -7.64 0.74
CA GLY A 190 9.18 -7.97 2.10
C GLY A 190 10.20 -6.97 2.64
N ALA A 191 10.23 -6.76 3.96
CA ALA A 191 11.22 -5.92 4.62
C ALA A 191 12.55 -6.69 4.82
N GLY A 192 13.37 -6.77 3.77
CA GLY A 192 14.47 -7.74 3.72
C GLY A 192 13.95 -9.18 3.77
N ASP A 193 14.69 -10.06 4.41
CA ASP A 193 14.41 -11.51 4.41
C ASP A 193 13.66 -11.99 5.67
N ASN A 194 13.09 -11.06 6.44
CA ASN A 194 12.38 -11.38 7.68
C ASN A 194 10.95 -11.92 7.47
N LYS A 195 10.53 -12.11 6.20
CA LYS A 195 9.23 -12.69 5.81
C LYS A 195 8.02 -11.90 6.32
N LYS A 196 8.20 -10.60 6.54
CA LYS A 196 7.14 -9.65 6.87
C LYS A 196 7.02 -8.61 5.75
N PRO A 197 5.82 -8.07 5.52
CA PRO A 197 5.63 -7.10 4.46
C PRO A 197 6.36 -5.79 4.80
N ALA A 198 6.91 -5.15 3.78
CA ALA A 198 7.44 -3.80 3.89
C ALA A 198 6.28 -2.80 3.93
N THR A 199 5.75 -2.52 5.13
CA THR A 199 4.62 -1.61 5.32
C THR A 199 4.98 -0.17 4.99
N ILE A 200 6.20 0.25 5.37
CA ILE A 200 6.79 1.52 4.95
C ILE A 200 8.19 1.21 4.42
N SER A 201 8.52 1.76 3.25
CA SER A 201 9.91 1.82 2.81
C SER A 201 10.37 3.26 2.62
N LEU A 202 11.63 3.52 2.98
CA LEU A 202 12.24 4.85 2.90
C LEU A 202 13.46 4.82 2.00
N LEU A 203 13.74 5.94 1.35
CA LEU A 203 14.96 6.12 0.55
C LEU A 203 15.38 7.60 0.55
N ALA A 204 16.68 7.85 0.65
CA ALA A 204 17.31 9.12 0.28
C ALA A 204 17.80 8.98 -1.18
N PRO A 205 17.07 9.54 -2.18
CA PRO A 205 17.32 9.27 -3.60
C PRO A 205 18.73 9.69 -4.02
N ALA A 206 19.32 8.94 -4.95
CA ALA A 206 20.65 9.23 -5.46
C ALA A 206 20.61 10.52 -6.30
N TYR A 207 21.71 11.27 -6.28
CA TYR A 207 21.82 12.48 -7.12
C TYR A 207 22.68 12.26 -8.37
N ASN A 208 23.39 11.12 -8.44
CA ASN A 208 24.23 10.71 -9.57
C ASN A 208 24.37 9.19 -9.63
N GLU A 209 24.86 8.69 -10.76
CA GLU A 209 25.09 7.25 -11.02
C GLU A 209 26.02 6.60 -9.98
N ALA A 210 27.03 7.35 -9.50
CA ALA A 210 27.97 6.87 -8.49
C ALA A 210 27.36 6.75 -7.08
N ARG A 211 26.09 7.14 -6.89
CA ARG A 211 25.37 7.12 -5.62
C ARG A 211 26.16 7.78 -4.48
N GLN A 212 26.83 8.89 -4.79
CA GLN A 212 27.58 9.63 -3.80
C GLN A 212 26.65 10.26 -2.75
N ILE A 213 27.23 10.71 -1.63
CA ILE A 213 26.51 11.42 -0.57
C ILE A 213 27.00 12.87 -0.56
N ASN A 214 26.17 13.78 -1.05
CA ASN A 214 26.37 15.23 -0.94
C ASN A 214 25.62 15.77 0.31
N PRO A 215 25.74 17.06 0.66
CA PRO A 215 25.08 17.60 1.85
C PRO A 215 23.54 17.42 1.87
N SER A 216 22.86 17.56 0.72
CA SER A 216 21.40 17.39 0.66
C SER A 216 20.97 15.93 0.87
N ARG A 217 21.65 14.98 0.21
CA ARG A 217 21.38 13.55 0.42
C ARG A 217 21.74 13.11 1.83
N HIS A 218 22.83 13.64 2.40
CA HIS A 218 23.19 13.40 3.80
C HIS A 218 22.07 13.84 4.74
N ALA A 219 21.53 15.06 4.57
CA ALA A 219 20.42 15.55 5.37
C ALA A 219 19.15 14.69 5.23
N ALA A 220 18.84 14.21 4.03
CA ALA A 220 17.73 13.27 3.81
C ALA A 220 17.94 11.93 4.54
N MET A 221 19.16 11.37 4.50
CA MET A 221 19.49 10.14 5.23
C MET A 221 19.39 10.36 6.75
N GLN A 222 19.79 11.52 7.27
CA GLN A 222 19.61 11.87 8.68
C GLN A 222 18.14 11.98 9.08
N LEU A 223 17.30 12.59 8.24
CA LEU A 223 15.85 12.63 8.47
C LEU A 223 15.23 11.23 8.53
N ILE A 224 15.68 10.30 7.69
CA ILE A 224 15.25 8.90 7.73
C ILE A 224 15.78 8.20 9.00
N SER A 225 17.04 8.41 9.34
CA SER A 225 17.66 7.88 10.57
C SER A 225 16.87 8.29 11.81
N ALA A 226 16.43 9.56 11.85
CA ALA A 226 15.72 10.14 12.97
C ALA A 226 14.30 9.57 13.21
N VAL A 227 13.65 9.04 12.18
CA VAL A 227 12.31 8.44 12.31
C VAL A 227 12.33 6.93 12.46
N LYS A 228 13.48 6.27 12.27
CA LYS A 228 13.60 4.81 12.41
C LYS A 228 13.10 4.30 13.77
N PRO A 229 13.45 4.90 14.94
CA PRO A 229 12.95 4.38 16.22
C PRO A 229 11.43 4.41 16.35
N LEU A 230 10.78 5.42 15.75
CA LEU A 230 9.32 5.51 15.70
C LEU A 230 8.74 4.35 14.88
N LEU A 231 9.32 4.08 13.71
CA LEU A 231 8.88 3.03 12.80
C LEU A 231 9.16 1.63 13.36
N ASP A 232 10.34 1.37 13.91
CA ASP A 232 10.67 0.07 14.52
C ASP A 232 9.71 -0.29 15.65
N LYS A 233 9.26 0.70 16.41
CA LYS A 233 8.26 0.52 17.47
C LYS A 233 6.86 0.25 16.90
N ALA A 234 6.47 0.98 15.87
CA ALA A 234 5.12 0.92 15.32
C ALA A 234 4.89 -0.28 14.40
N ILE A 235 5.90 -0.67 13.62
CA ILE A 235 5.88 -1.74 12.63
C ILE A 235 7.17 -2.60 12.73
N PRO A 236 7.34 -3.36 13.82
CA PRO A 236 8.57 -4.12 14.06
C PRO A 236 8.90 -5.06 12.91
N GLU A 237 10.11 -4.91 12.35
CA GLU A 237 10.60 -5.70 11.21
C GLU A 237 9.75 -5.52 9.93
N GLN A 238 9.06 -4.39 9.76
CA GLN A 238 8.27 -4.09 8.56
C GLN A 238 8.69 -2.77 7.90
N LEU A 239 9.81 -2.20 8.34
CA LEU A 239 10.48 -1.07 7.70
C LEU A 239 11.51 -1.59 6.70
N GLY A 240 11.40 -1.16 5.45
CA GLY A 240 12.36 -1.48 4.40
C GLY A 240 13.04 -0.26 3.78
N ARG A 241 14.09 -0.48 3.01
CA ARG A 241 14.78 0.53 2.22
C ARG A 241 14.46 0.27 0.75
N TYR A 242 14.03 1.32 0.04
CA TYR A 242 13.81 1.22 -1.40
C TYR A 242 15.16 1.27 -2.13
N ASP A 243 15.23 0.65 -3.31
CA ASP A 243 16.47 0.61 -4.09
C ASP A 243 16.89 2.01 -4.55
N ASP A 244 18.19 2.29 -4.49
CA ASP A 244 18.76 3.60 -4.79
C ASP A 244 19.45 3.64 -6.16
N GLU A 245 19.05 2.77 -7.09
CA GLU A 245 19.46 2.86 -8.48
C GLU A 245 19.07 4.21 -9.08
N TYR A 246 20.10 4.94 -9.53
CA TYR A 246 19.94 6.28 -10.06
C TYR A 246 19.19 6.28 -11.39
N SER A 247 18.21 7.16 -11.50
CA SER A 247 17.44 7.45 -12.69
C SER A 247 17.29 8.95 -12.84
N MET A 248 18.06 9.53 -13.78
CA MET A 248 17.95 10.95 -14.17
C MET A 248 16.56 11.35 -14.68
N ARG A 249 15.68 10.38 -14.93
CA ARG A 249 14.31 10.58 -15.42
C ARG A 249 13.28 10.61 -14.29
N SER A 250 13.66 10.28 -13.06
CA SER A 250 12.79 10.32 -11.89
C SER A 250 12.82 11.67 -11.20
N PHE A 251 11.70 12.08 -10.61
CA PHE A 251 11.62 13.37 -9.92
C PHE A 251 12.41 13.35 -8.60
N GLY A 252 12.43 12.23 -7.88
CA GLY A 252 13.19 12.08 -6.64
C GLY A 252 14.68 12.33 -6.82
N ASP A 253 15.29 11.68 -7.81
CA ASP A 253 16.73 11.84 -8.09
C ASP A 253 17.04 13.20 -8.70
N THR A 254 16.17 13.69 -9.59
CA THR A 254 16.31 15.03 -10.19
C THR A 254 16.30 16.11 -9.11
N PHE A 255 15.39 16.03 -8.15
CA PHE A 255 15.31 16.97 -7.02
C PHE A 255 16.48 16.82 -6.04
N SER A 256 16.94 15.59 -5.79
CA SER A 256 18.20 15.34 -5.06
C SER A 256 19.39 16.03 -5.74
N GLY A 257 19.49 15.93 -7.06
CA GLY A 257 20.49 16.61 -7.91
C GLY A 257 20.36 18.13 -7.94
N MET A 258 19.15 18.67 -7.73
CA MET A 258 18.92 20.10 -7.55
C MET A 258 19.29 20.61 -6.15
N GLY A 259 19.82 19.75 -5.27
CA GLY A 259 20.22 20.10 -3.91
C GLY A 259 19.08 20.03 -2.89
N ILE A 260 17.94 19.44 -3.25
CA ILE A 260 16.80 19.28 -2.35
C ILE A 260 17.03 18.04 -1.50
N SER A 261 16.92 18.17 -0.17
CA SER A 261 17.02 17.04 0.76
C SER A 261 15.76 16.17 0.64
N THR A 262 15.76 15.27 -0.33
CA THR A 262 14.58 14.51 -0.75
C THR A 262 14.49 13.18 -0.01
N VAL A 263 13.32 12.87 0.53
CA VAL A 263 13.00 11.56 1.14
C VAL A 263 11.85 10.95 0.36
N LEU A 264 12.06 9.73 -0.14
CA LEU A 264 11.01 8.88 -0.69
C LEU A 264 10.31 8.15 0.45
N VAL A 265 8.97 8.11 0.41
CA VAL A 265 8.14 7.27 1.28
C VAL A 265 7.28 6.38 0.42
N GLU A 266 7.41 5.08 0.62
CA GLU A 266 6.66 4.03 -0.09
C GLU A 266 5.71 3.33 0.88
N ALA A 267 4.40 3.48 0.67
CA ALA A 267 3.37 2.80 1.44
C ALA A 267 3.10 1.41 0.87
N GLY A 268 3.51 0.35 1.59
CA GLY A 268 3.32 -1.03 1.17
C GLY A 268 2.12 -1.71 1.81
N GLY A 269 2.10 -3.04 1.73
CA GLY A 269 1.03 -3.84 2.33
C GLY A 269 1.24 -4.08 3.81
N ASN A 270 0.14 -4.38 4.52
CA ASN A 270 0.17 -4.84 5.90
C ASN A 270 -0.92 -5.92 6.10
N TYR A 271 -0.78 -6.73 7.14
CA TYR A 271 -1.74 -7.77 7.47
C TYR A 271 -3.13 -7.18 7.73
N ASN A 272 -4.16 -7.78 7.10
CA ASN A 272 -5.57 -7.39 7.25
C ASN A 272 -5.86 -5.90 6.96
N ASP A 273 -5.07 -5.27 6.09
CA ASP A 273 -5.15 -3.84 5.79
C ASP A 273 -5.24 -3.56 4.28
N PRO A 274 -6.40 -3.82 3.65
CA PRO A 274 -6.54 -3.79 2.20
C PRO A 274 -6.43 -2.40 1.57
N PHE A 275 -6.58 -1.35 2.39
CA PHE A 275 -6.49 0.04 1.97
C PHE A 275 -5.32 0.77 2.61
N ARG A 276 -4.32 0.05 3.14
CA ARG A 276 -3.07 0.62 3.69
C ARG A 276 -3.31 1.68 4.78
N GLN A 277 -4.34 1.51 5.60
CA GLN A 277 -4.68 2.48 6.66
C GLN A 277 -3.59 2.58 7.73
N LEU A 278 -2.84 1.51 8.01
CA LEU A 278 -1.67 1.60 8.89
C LEU A 278 -0.58 2.47 8.25
N ALA A 279 -0.27 2.24 6.97
CA ALA A 279 0.73 3.04 6.25
C ALA A 279 0.28 4.51 6.11
N ARG A 280 -1.01 4.77 5.88
CA ARG A 280 -1.61 6.12 5.90
C ARG A 280 -1.35 6.82 7.23
N GLN A 281 -1.65 6.15 8.35
CA GLN A 281 -1.41 6.70 9.69
C GLN A 281 0.08 6.97 9.95
N LEU A 282 0.97 6.09 9.49
CA LEU A 282 2.41 6.25 9.65
C LEU A 282 2.96 7.40 8.80
N ASN A 283 2.43 7.60 7.59
CA ASN A 283 2.79 8.77 6.77
C ASN A 283 2.52 10.08 7.54
N VAL A 284 1.36 10.22 8.18
CA VAL A 284 1.04 11.40 9.02
C VAL A 284 2.04 11.58 10.15
N GLN A 285 2.37 10.49 10.86
CA GLN A 285 3.35 10.51 11.96
C GLN A 285 4.75 10.94 11.47
N LEU A 286 5.17 10.43 10.31
CA LEU A 286 6.43 10.81 9.69
C LEU A 286 6.46 12.29 9.32
N TYR A 287 5.39 12.82 8.73
CA TYR A 287 5.33 14.25 8.37
C TYR A 287 5.40 15.14 9.61
N LEU A 288 4.60 14.86 10.64
CA LEU A 288 4.64 15.61 11.89
C LEU A 288 6.03 15.59 12.51
N ARG A 289 6.66 14.41 12.56
CA ARG A 289 8.00 14.26 13.14
C ARG A 289 9.06 14.97 12.31
N TRP A 290 9.00 14.90 10.97
CA TRP A 290 9.96 15.62 10.14
C TRP A 290 9.77 17.13 10.20
N LEU A 291 8.54 17.63 10.26
CA LEU A 291 8.29 19.07 10.44
C LEU A 291 8.89 19.56 11.76
N GLU A 292 8.72 18.81 12.86
CA GLU A 292 9.36 19.11 14.14
C GLU A 292 10.89 19.13 14.02
N LEU A 293 11.48 18.07 13.47
CA LEU A 293 12.94 17.92 13.31
C LEU A 293 13.55 18.98 12.39
N ILE A 294 12.87 19.35 11.31
CA ILE A 294 13.30 20.41 10.39
C ILE A 294 13.19 21.78 11.06
N SER A 295 12.12 21.99 11.83
CA SER A 295 11.86 23.23 12.57
C SER A 295 12.89 23.49 13.67
N SER A 296 13.31 22.46 14.40
CA SER A 296 14.36 22.58 15.42
C SER A 296 15.77 22.49 14.83
N GLY A 297 15.90 21.84 13.68
CA GLY A 297 17.18 21.46 13.09
C GLY A 297 17.85 20.24 13.74
N SER A 298 17.19 19.59 14.70
CA SER A 298 17.77 18.49 15.51
C SER A 298 17.94 17.17 14.75
N TYR A 299 17.43 17.05 13.51
CA TYR A 299 17.79 15.91 12.65
C TYR A 299 19.31 15.81 12.43
N ARG A 300 20.05 16.92 12.56
CA ARG A 300 21.50 16.97 12.39
C ARG A 300 22.27 16.17 13.45
N ASP A 301 21.65 15.89 14.58
CA ASP A 301 22.24 15.13 15.68
C ASP A 301 22.28 13.61 15.38
N TYR A 302 21.54 13.17 14.37
CA TYR A 302 21.51 11.77 13.95
C TYR A 302 22.63 11.48 12.96
N ASP A 303 23.34 10.37 13.17
CA ASP A 303 24.24 9.83 12.17
C ASP A 303 23.48 8.99 11.12
N LEU A 304 24.22 8.40 10.17
CA LEU A 304 23.65 7.61 9.08
C LEU A 304 23.39 6.15 9.47
N SER A 305 23.69 5.73 10.71
CA SER A 305 23.56 4.33 11.13
C SER A 305 22.11 3.84 11.09
N GLY A 306 21.17 4.71 11.48
CA GLY A 306 19.74 4.43 11.36
C GLY A 306 19.36 4.15 9.90
N TYR A 307 19.72 5.01 8.96
CA TYR A 307 19.44 4.78 7.54
C TYR A 307 20.12 3.51 6.99
N ASN A 308 21.40 3.29 7.32
CA ASN A 308 22.19 2.17 6.79
C ASN A 308 21.76 0.80 7.34
N SER A 309 21.11 0.78 8.50
CA SER A 309 20.60 -0.45 9.12
C SER A 309 19.20 -0.84 8.64
N ILE A 310 18.54 -0.01 7.81
CA ILE A 310 17.27 -0.39 7.21
C ILE A 310 17.51 -1.50 6.16
N PRO A 311 16.85 -2.66 6.26
CA PRO A 311 17.03 -3.74 5.30
C PRO A 311 16.50 -3.36 3.92
N MET A 312 17.21 -3.75 2.86
CA MET A 312 16.72 -3.55 1.49
C MET A 312 15.44 -4.34 1.26
N ASN A 313 14.47 -3.77 0.54
CA ASN A 313 13.25 -4.48 0.19
C ASN A 313 13.54 -5.77 -0.59
N ASN A 314 12.87 -6.86 -0.22
CA ASN A 314 12.83 -8.09 -1.00
C ASN A 314 11.62 -8.06 -1.93
N SER A 315 11.83 -7.73 -3.22
CA SER A 315 10.76 -7.68 -4.22
C SER A 315 10.20 -9.06 -4.52
N GLY A 316 8.91 -9.26 -4.26
CA GLY A 316 8.27 -10.58 -4.36
C GLY A 316 8.51 -11.49 -3.15
N GLY A 317 9.09 -10.95 -2.07
CA GLY A 317 9.32 -11.65 -0.81
C GLY A 317 8.06 -12.02 -0.03
N MET A 318 6.90 -11.45 -0.40
CA MET A 318 5.60 -11.75 0.20
C MET A 318 4.65 -12.41 -0.81
N LYS A 319 3.78 -13.29 -0.30
CA LYS A 319 2.73 -14.02 -1.04
C LYS A 319 1.37 -13.81 -0.39
N ASP A 320 0.28 -13.94 -1.12
CA ASP A 320 -1.06 -13.87 -0.52
C ASP A 320 -1.36 -15.10 0.33
N LEU A 321 -1.05 -16.28 -0.20
CA LEU A 321 -1.27 -17.55 0.47
C LEU A 321 -0.08 -18.48 0.28
N ILE A 322 0.37 -19.12 1.36
CA ILE A 322 1.26 -20.28 1.31
C ILE A 322 0.56 -21.46 1.96
N ILE A 323 0.45 -22.57 1.22
CA ILE A 323 0.01 -23.86 1.75
C ILE A 323 1.23 -24.78 1.79
N SER A 324 1.69 -25.12 2.98
CA SER A 324 2.91 -25.90 3.18
C SER A 324 2.65 -27.40 3.33
N ASN A 325 3.67 -28.22 3.07
CA ASN A 325 3.69 -29.66 3.37
C ASN A 325 2.60 -30.51 2.70
N ILE A 326 2.17 -30.15 1.49
CA ILE A 326 1.18 -30.92 0.71
C ILE A 326 1.85 -32.17 0.15
N ASN A 327 1.21 -33.33 0.34
CA ASN A 327 1.63 -34.56 -0.32
C ASN A 327 1.12 -34.60 -1.76
N LEU A 328 2.02 -34.66 -2.74
CA LEU A 328 1.68 -34.96 -4.13
C LEU A 328 1.61 -36.49 -4.31
N PRO A 329 0.52 -37.05 -4.84
CA PRO A 329 0.42 -38.49 -5.05
C PRO A 329 1.29 -38.96 -6.23
N LYS A 330 1.71 -40.23 -6.22
CA LYS A 330 2.22 -40.88 -7.44
C LYS A 330 1.11 -41.02 -8.48
N VAL A 331 1.46 -41.12 -9.76
CA VAL A 331 0.48 -41.22 -10.87
C VAL A 331 -0.44 -42.44 -10.73
N ASP A 332 0.06 -43.55 -10.18
CA ASP A 332 -0.71 -44.76 -9.89
C ASP A 332 -1.60 -44.64 -8.63
N GLY A 333 -1.59 -43.48 -7.96
CA GLY A 333 -2.31 -43.21 -6.72
C GLY A 333 -1.72 -43.88 -5.49
N LYS A 334 -0.61 -44.63 -5.61
CA LYS A 334 -0.06 -45.45 -4.51
C LYS A 334 1.10 -44.76 -3.81
N GLY A 335 0.75 -44.00 -2.79
CA GLY A 335 1.70 -43.33 -1.90
C GLY A 335 2.11 -41.94 -2.39
N VAL A 336 3.04 -41.33 -1.65
CA VAL A 336 3.48 -39.96 -1.86
C VAL A 336 4.65 -39.94 -2.84
N LEU A 337 4.56 -39.10 -3.87
CA LEU A 337 5.63 -38.81 -4.82
C LEU A 337 6.59 -37.76 -4.25
N ALA A 338 6.04 -36.64 -3.77
CA ALA A 338 6.79 -35.51 -3.24
C ALA A 338 5.97 -34.79 -2.19
N ARG A 339 6.65 -34.07 -1.30
CA ARG A 339 6.02 -33.11 -0.37
C ARG A 339 6.46 -31.71 -0.79
N VAL A 340 5.49 -30.84 -1.02
CA VAL A 340 5.74 -29.48 -1.56
C VAL A 340 4.94 -28.43 -0.81
N ASP A 341 5.42 -27.20 -0.90
CA ASP A 341 4.66 -26.00 -0.61
C ASP A 341 4.11 -25.41 -1.91
N LEU A 342 2.97 -24.75 -1.82
CA LEU A 342 2.36 -23.97 -2.90
C LEU A 342 2.22 -22.52 -2.46
N ALA A 343 2.68 -21.58 -3.29
CA ALA A 343 2.57 -20.15 -2.99
C ALA A 343 1.79 -19.41 -4.07
N PHE A 344 0.84 -18.57 -3.64
CA PHE A 344 -0.09 -17.87 -4.50
C PHE A 344 0.04 -16.36 -4.36
N THR A 345 -0.13 -15.69 -5.49
CA THR A 345 -0.18 -14.22 -5.62
C THR A 345 -1.37 -13.83 -6.46
N ALA A 346 -2.15 -12.85 -6.02
CA ALA A 346 -3.21 -12.26 -6.81
C ALA A 346 -2.74 -11.08 -7.67
N GLY A 347 -3.26 -11.01 -8.88
CA GLY A 347 -3.07 -9.86 -9.76
C GLY A 347 -3.60 -8.56 -9.15
N GLY A 348 -3.26 -7.43 -9.76
CA GLY A 348 -3.79 -6.12 -9.33
C GLY A 348 -3.47 -5.78 -7.88
N ASN A 349 -2.30 -6.20 -7.38
CA ASN A 349 -1.85 -5.96 -6.01
C ASN A 349 -2.81 -6.57 -4.95
N GLY A 350 -3.19 -7.84 -5.14
CA GLY A 350 -4.07 -8.56 -4.22
C GLY A 350 -5.57 -8.34 -4.43
N ARG A 351 -5.98 -7.89 -5.62
CA ARG A 351 -7.39 -7.61 -5.96
C ARG A 351 -7.92 -8.44 -7.13
N GLY A 352 -7.02 -9.03 -7.91
CA GLY A 352 -7.33 -9.82 -9.10
C GLY A 352 -7.35 -11.32 -8.83
N SER A 353 -7.33 -12.09 -9.93
CA SER A 353 -7.24 -13.55 -9.87
C SER A 353 -5.91 -14.00 -9.26
N ALA A 354 -5.97 -15.02 -8.41
CA ALA A 354 -4.79 -15.67 -7.83
C ALA A 354 -4.13 -16.62 -8.83
N GLY A 355 -2.82 -16.45 -9.01
CA GLY A 355 -1.92 -17.35 -9.72
C GLY A 355 -1.08 -18.18 -8.74
N LEU A 356 -0.69 -19.38 -9.17
CA LEU A 356 0.26 -20.24 -8.47
C LEU A 356 1.68 -19.91 -8.96
N ASP A 357 2.44 -19.24 -8.12
CA ASP A 357 3.78 -18.73 -8.44
C ASP A 357 4.88 -19.78 -8.20
N GLU A 358 4.73 -20.55 -7.10
CA GLU A 358 5.76 -21.48 -6.61
C GLU A 358 5.15 -22.85 -6.28
N ILE A 359 5.90 -23.90 -6.62
CA ILE A 359 5.63 -25.31 -6.31
C ILE A 359 6.96 -25.92 -5.89
N GLY A 360 7.11 -26.24 -4.61
CA GLY A 360 8.37 -26.80 -4.09
C GLY A 360 8.69 -26.26 -2.71
N ASP A 361 9.81 -25.56 -2.57
CA ASP A 361 10.22 -24.95 -1.30
C ASP A 361 9.82 -23.47 -1.27
N ALA A 362 8.73 -23.15 -0.56
CA ALA A 362 8.26 -21.76 -0.43
C ALA A 362 8.73 -21.11 0.88
N ARG A 363 9.59 -21.77 1.66
CA ARG A 363 9.96 -21.32 3.01
C ARG A 363 10.72 -20.00 3.03
N ILE A 364 11.27 -19.54 1.90
CA ILE A 364 11.96 -18.25 1.81
C ILE A 364 11.00 -17.05 1.79
N TYR A 365 9.72 -17.27 1.49
CA TYR A 365 8.73 -16.21 1.38
C TYR A 365 8.00 -15.98 2.72
N GLY A 366 7.57 -14.73 2.92
CA GLY A 366 6.48 -14.43 3.85
C GLY A 366 5.11 -14.57 3.18
N ALA A 367 4.06 -14.64 3.99
CA ALA A 367 2.70 -14.73 3.48
C ALA A 367 1.73 -13.90 4.31
N TYR A 368 0.71 -13.35 3.66
CA TYR A 368 -0.44 -12.75 4.34
C TYR A 368 -1.30 -13.81 5.02
N HIS A 369 -1.41 -15.00 4.40
CA HIS A 369 -2.07 -16.17 4.95
C HIS A 369 -1.18 -17.40 4.77
N SER A 370 -1.08 -18.23 5.81
CA SER A 370 -0.35 -19.48 5.76
C SER A 370 -1.15 -20.63 6.35
N LEU A 371 -0.96 -21.82 5.79
CA LEU A 371 -1.59 -23.05 6.27
C LEU A 371 -0.60 -24.20 6.16
N ASP A 372 -0.43 -24.97 7.24
CA ASP A 372 0.25 -26.25 7.21
C ASP A 372 -0.73 -27.37 6.82
N ALA A 373 -0.54 -27.96 5.65
CA ALA A 373 -1.34 -29.07 5.12
C ALA A 373 -0.68 -30.44 5.37
N SER A 374 0.17 -30.55 6.39
CA SER A 374 0.82 -31.81 6.77
C SER A 374 -0.17 -32.98 6.89
N GLY A 375 0.14 -34.05 6.14
CA GLY A 375 -0.68 -35.26 6.06
C GLY A 375 -1.87 -35.15 5.10
N MET A 376 -2.09 -34.01 4.47
CA MET A 376 -3.06 -33.87 3.39
C MET A 376 -2.42 -34.15 2.03
N ALA A 377 -3.20 -34.72 1.13
CA ALA A 377 -2.81 -35.03 -0.24
C ALA A 377 -3.55 -34.12 -1.24
N TYR A 378 -2.83 -33.71 -2.27
CA TYR A 378 -3.41 -33.04 -3.44
C TYR A 378 -4.40 -33.98 -4.13
N GLN A 379 -5.57 -33.45 -4.46
CA GLN A 379 -6.62 -34.16 -5.19
C GLN A 379 -7.16 -33.26 -6.32
N ALA A 380 -7.06 -33.75 -7.55
CA ALA A 380 -7.79 -33.17 -8.68
C ALA A 380 -9.29 -33.31 -8.42
N GLY A 381 -10.03 -32.20 -8.49
CA GLY A 381 -11.48 -32.23 -8.33
C GLY A 381 -12.19 -32.55 -9.65
N LYS A 382 -13.38 -33.13 -9.55
CA LYS A 382 -14.24 -33.45 -10.70
C LYS A 382 -15.21 -32.30 -11.01
N ALA A 383 -15.70 -32.28 -12.25
CA ALA A 383 -16.70 -31.32 -12.69
C ALA A 383 -18.11 -31.73 -12.20
N TYR A 384 -18.87 -30.78 -11.69
CA TYR A 384 -20.32 -30.91 -11.52
C TYR A 384 -21.03 -30.35 -12.78
N PRO A 385 -21.79 -31.16 -13.54
CA PRO A 385 -22.44 -30.70 -14.76
C PRO A 385 -23.69 -29.86 -14.45
N LEU A 386 -23.74 -28.65 -14.99
CA LEU A 386 -24.91 -27.77 -14.94
C LEU A 386 -25.87 -28.14 -16.07
N VAL A 387 -26.78 -29.06 -15.77
CA VAL A 387 -27.84 -29.51 -16.71
C VAL A 387 -29.19 -28.86 -16.44
N LYS A 388 -29.36 -28.22 -15.28
CA LYS A 388 -30.55 -27.49 -14.85
C LYS A 388 -30.16 -26.37 -13.89
N PRO A 389 -31.04 -25.39 -13.64
CA PRO A 389 -30.77 -24.35 -12.65
C PRO A 389 -30.40 -24.94 -11.28
N LEU A 390 -29.31 -24.45 -10.71
CA LEU A 390 -28.77 -24.81 -9.40
C LEU A 390 -28.55 -23.54 -8.59
N GLN A 391 -29.14 -23.50 -7.41
CA GLN A 391 -28.88 -22.46 -6.42
C GLN A 391 -27.95 -23.01 -5.35
N LEU A 392 -26.75 -22.42 -5.21
CA LEU A 392 -25.82 -22.79 -4.17
C LEU A 392 -26.16 -22.07 -2.88
N THR A 393 -26.38 -22.85 -1.82
CA THR A 393 -26.28 -22.41 -0.44
C THR A 393 -24.90 -22.81 0.09
N THR A 394 -24.46 -22.24 1.22
CA THR A 394 -23.20 -22.68 1.84
C THR A 394 -23.20 -24.18 2.11
N ASP A 395 -24.25 -24.70 2.74
CA ASP A 395 -24.35 -26.13 3.08
C ASP A 395 -24.29 -27.06 1.87
N ASN A 396 -25.06 -26.76 0.81
CA ASN A 396 -25.10 -27.63 -0.36
C ASN A 396 -23.78 -27.55 -1.16
N TYR A 397 -23.12 -26.39 -1.17
CA TYR A 397 -21.87 -26.23 -1.89
C TYR A 397 -20.72 -26.94 -1.15
N LEU A 398 -20.66 -26.83 0.18
CA LEU A 398 -19.71 -27.59 0.99
C LEU A 398 -19.88 -29.10 0.82
N LYS A 399 -21.13 -29.59 0.68
CA LYS A 399 -21.38 -31.00 0.36
C LYS A 399 -20.82 -31.38 -1.02
N LEU A 400 -21.02 -30.55 -2.04
CA LEU A 400 -20.44 -30.80 -3.37
C LEU A 400 -18.91 -30.86 -3.33
N LEU A 401 -18.27 -29.93 -2.61
CA LEU A 401 -16.82 -29.92 -2.41
C LEU A 401 -16.36 -31.19 -1.66
N ALA A 402 -17.08 -31.60 -0.61
CA ALA A 402 -16.80 -32.82 0.15
C ALA A 402 -16.93 -34.08 -0.71
N ASP A 403 -17.88 -34.10 -1.65
CA ASP A 403 -18.10 -35.17 -2.62
C ASP A 403 -17.06 -35.17 -3.76
N GLY A 404 -16.11 -34.23 -3.75
CA GLY A 404 -15.00 -34.12 -4.68
C GLY A 404 -15.22 -33.19 -5.89
N TYR A 405 -16.35 -32.48 -5.94
CA TYR A 405 -16.65 -31.54 -7.03
C TYR A 405 -16.00 -30.18 -6.77
N SER A 406 -14.89 -29.87 -7.44
CA SER A 406 -14.19 -28.58 -7.27
C SER A 406 -14.67 -27.48 -8.20
N HIS A 407 -15.39 -27.83 -9.27
CA HIS A 407 -15.80 -26.86 -10.28
C HIS A 407 -17.06 -27.29 -11.00
N PHE A 408 -17.70 -26.33 -11.67
CA PHE A 408 -18.88 -26.53 -12.48
C PHE A 408 -18.51 -26.57 -13.97
N SER A 409 -19.28 -27.32 -14.76
CA SER A 409 -19.15 -27.37 -16.22
C SER A 409 -20.50 -27.13 -16.88
N GLY A 410 -20.53 -26.45 -18.03
CA GLY A 410 -21.75 -26.14 -18.78
C GLY A 410 -22.11 -24.65 -18.74
N ASP A 411 -23.40 -24.34 -18.84
CA ASP A 411 -23.91 -22.96 -18.90
C ASP A 411 -23.85 -22.28 -17.54
N ALA A 412 -23.07 -21.19 -17.45
CA ALA A 412 -22.93 -20.39 -16.23
C ALA A 412 -24.26 -19.73 -15.79
N GLY A 413 -25.17 -19.46 -16.73
CA GLY A 413 -26.49 -18.88 -16.43
C GLY A 413 -27.40 -19.79 -15.62
N LEU A 414 -27.05 -21.08 -15.50
CA LEU A 414 -27.77 -22.04 -14.66
C LEU A 414 -27.32 -22.01 -13.20
N LEU A 415 -26.26 -21.29 -12.84
CA LEU A 415 -25.75 -21.25 -11.48
C LEU A 415 -26.08 -19.92 -10.79
N SER A 416 -26.83 -19.98 -9.69
CA SER A 416 -26.98 -18.86 -8.75
C SER A 416 -26.15 -19.16 -7.51
N ASN A 417 -25.16 -18.31 -7.20
CA ASN A 417 -24.30 -18.50 -6.05
C ASN A 417 -24.73 -17.65 -4.85
N ASN A 418 -25.42 -18.25 -3.89
CA ASN A 418 -25.82 -17.60 -2.64
C ASN A 418 -24.99 -18.11 -1.44
N SER A 419 -23.90 -18.85 -1.70
CA SER A 419 -23.06 -19.43 -0.65
C SER A 419 -22.09 -18.45 0.01
N GLY A 420 -21.81 -17.32 -0.65
CA GLY A 420 -20.75 -16.38 -0.26
C GLY A 420 -19.33 -16.89 -0.55
N LEU A 421 -19.18 -18.09 -1.11
CA LEU A 421 -17.89 -18.72 -1.41
C LEU A 421 -17.53 -18.61 -2.91
N PRO A 422 -16.23 -18.60 -3.25
CA PRO A 422 -15.79 -18.56 -4.64
C PRO A 422 -16.20 -19.83 -5.39
N VAL A 423 -16.56 -19.68 -6.66
CA VAL A 423 -16.95 -20.76 -7.57
C VAL A 423 -16.09 -20.73 -8.83
N ALA A 424 -15.72 -21.90 -9.33
CA ALA A 424 -15.04 -22.04 -10.61
C ALA A 424 -16.03 -22.65 -11.63
N ILE A 425 -16.25 -21.97 -12.76
CA ILE A 425 -17.13 -22.44 -13.84
C ILE A 425 -16.29 -22.56 -15.11
N ASN A 426 -16.29 -23.75 -15.72
CA ASN A 426 -15.48 -24.10 -16.88
C ASN A 426 -13.98 -23.73 -16.76
N PRO A 427 -13.30 -23.98 -15.61
CA PRO A 427 -11.88 -23.66 -15.49
C PRO A 427 -11.04 -24.57 -16.42
N ARG A 428 -9.96 -24.01 -16.97
CA ARG A 428 -9.00 -24.78 -17.78
C ARG A 428 -7.94 -25.39 -16.88
N GLY A 429 -7.48 -26.62 -17.18
CA GLY A 429 -6.32 -27.22 -16.51
C GLY A 429 -6.56 -27.78 -15.10
N VAL A 430 -7.79 -28.22 -14.79
CA VAL A 430 -8.19 -28.76 -13.47
C VAL A 430 -7.99 -30.27 -13.29
N ASN A 431 -7.67 -31.00 -14.36
CA ASN A 431 -7.67 -32.47 -14.37
C ASN A 431 -6.27 -33.11 -14.27
N GLY A 432 -5.25 -32.34 -13.87
CA GLY A 432 -3.89 -32.85 -13.71
C GLY A 432 -3.69 -33.56 -12.37
N PRO A 433 -2.86 -34.63 -12.31
CA PRO A 433 -2.55 -35.34 -11.06
C PRO A 433 -1.75 -34.50 -10.06
N TRP A 434 -1.19 -33.37 -10.52
CA TRP A 434 -0.37 -32.45 -9.74
C TRP A 434 -0.73 -31.00 -10.08
N PRO A 435 -0.45 -30.05 -9.16
CA PRO A 435 -0.59 -28.63 -9.45
C PRO A 435 0.43 -28.21 -10.52
N GLN A 436 0.08 -27.18 -11.30
CA GLN A 436 0.94 -26.61 -12.34
C GLN A 436 0.95 -25.08 -12.24
N ARG A 437 2.12 -24.47 -12.40
CA ARG A 437 2.24 -23.01 -12.46
C ARG A 437 1.48 -22.49 -13.67
N HIS A 438 0.87 -21.31 -13.53
CA HIS A 438 0.08 -20.66 -14.58
C HIS A 438 -1.10 -21.48 -15.15
N ALA A 439 -1.49 -22.57 -14.49
CA ALA A 439 -2.68 -23.35 -14.81
C ALA A 439 -3.84 -22.99 -13.86
N SER A 440 -4.81 -23.89 -13.71
CA SER A 440 -5.89 -23.72 -12.74
C SER A 440 -5.35 -23.62 -11.31
N THR A 441 -5.90 -22.68 -10.55
CA THR A 441 -5.75 -22.60 -9.10
C THR A 441 -6.96 -23.22 -8.38
N THR A 442 -7.59 -24.22 -9.01
CA THR A 442 -8.75 -24.93 -8.48
C THR A 442 -8.47 -26.43 -8.27
N PHE A 443 -8.40 -26.87 -7.01
CA PHE A 443 -8.14 -28.25 -6.59
C PHE A 443 -8.61 -28.51 -5.15
N LEU A 444 -8.51 -29.75 -4.69
CA LEU A 444 -8.91 -30.17 -3.35
C LEU A 444 -7.72 -30.69 -2.56
N LEU A 445 -7.80 -30.62 -1.23
CA LEU A 445 -6.87 -31.26 -0.31
C LEU A 445 -7.62 -32.24 0.58
N SER A 446 -7.16 -33.48 0.58
CA SER A 446 -7.80 -34.58 1.29
C SER A 446 -6.90 -35.15 2.38
N LYS A 447 -7.51 -35.58 3.49
CA LYS A 447 -6.85 -36.33 4.56
C LYS A 447 -7.68 -37.55 4.85
N ASP A 448 -7.04 -38.72 4.93
CA ASP A 448 -7.72 -40.01 5.15
C ASP A 448 -8.90 -40.24 4.16
N ASN A 449 -8.66 -39.93 2.87
CA ASN A 449 -9.64 -39.98 1.78
C ASN A 449 -10.87 -39.09 1.94
N LYS A 450 -10.85 -38.11 2.85
CA LYS A 450 -11.90 -37.10 3.00
C LYS A 450 -11.37 -35.72 2.63
N VAL A 451 -12.08 -35.00 1.77
CA VAL A 451 -11.75 -33.61 1.45
C VAL A 451 -11.89 -32.76 2.72
N GLN A 452 -10.85 -32.02 3.07
CA GLN A 452 -10.82 -31.13 4.24
C GLN A 452 -10.80 -29.66 3.80
N LEU A 453 -10.13 -29.39 2.68
CA LEU A 453 -9.97 -28.04 2.15
C LEU A 453 -10.21 -28.05 0.64
N ALA A 454 -10.67 -26.92 0.13
CA ALA A 454 -10.76 -26.66 -1.28
C ALA A 454 -10.02 -25.37 -1.61
N VAL A 455 -9.18 -25.40 -2.65
CA VAL A 455 -8.62 -24.19 -3.25
C VAL A 455 -9.43 -23.92 -4.51
N ILE A 456 -10.18 -22.83 -4.57
CA ILE A 456 -11.07 -22.48 -5.69
C ILE A 456 -10.67 -21.11 -6.23
N ASN A 457 -10.22 -21.04 -7.49
CA ASN A 457 -9.63 -19.83 -8.08
C ASN A 457 -8.54 -19.20 -7.18
N GLY A 458 -7.74 -20.07 -6.54
CA GLY A 458 -6.65 -19.70 -5.62
C GLY A 458 -7.09 -19.22 -4.24
N ARG A 459 -8.38 -19.38 -3.91
CA ARG A 459 -8.96 -19.05 -2.59
C ARG A 459 -9.15 -20.31 -1.76
N LEU A 460 -8.78 -20.27 -0.50
CA LEU A 460 -8.74 -21.42 0.39
C LEU A 460 -9.99 -21.48 1.28
N ILE A 461 -10.82 -22.48 1.01
CA ILE A 461 -12.04 -22.78 1.76
C ILE A 461 -11.77 -23.93 2.73
N ARG A 462 -12.16 -23.75 4.00
CA ARG A 462 -12.22 -24.81 5.00
C ARG A 462 -13.58 -25.48 4.99
N LEU A 463 -13.65 -26.78 4.73
CA LEU A 463 -14.94 -27.48 4.61
C LEU A 463 -15.65 -27.68 5.96
N ALA A 464 -14.91 -27.71 7.07
CA ALA A 464 -15.47 -27.96 8.40
C ALA A 464 -16.49 -26.90 8.84
N ASP A 465 -16.30 -25.65 8.43
CA ASP A 465 -17.11 -24.50 8.84
C ASP A 465 -17.48 -23.56 7.68
N GLY A 466 -17.01 -23.83 6.47
CA GLY A 466 -17.25 -22.98 5.30
C GLY A 466 -16.52 -21.64 5.34
N SER A 467 -15.46 -21.50 6.16
CA SER A 467 -14.69 -20.27 6.23
C SER A 467 -13.71 -20.13 5.06
N LEU A 468 -13.53 -18.89 4.59
CA LEU A 468 -12.38 -18.51 3.77
C LEU A 468 -11.20 -18.19 4.67
N ILE A 469 -10.09 -18.91 4.50
CA ILE A 469 -8.88 -18.75 5.32
C ILE A 469 -8.06 -17.53 4.85
N ASP A 470 -8.19 -17.16 3.58
CA ASP A 470 -7.52 -16.05 2.91
C ASP A 470 -8.54 -15.02 2.37
N PRO A 471 -9.35 -14.38 3.23
CA PRO A 471 -10.26 -13.33 2.77
C PRO A 471 -9.43 -12.18 2.18
N PHE A 472 -9.51 -11.93 0.87
CA PHE A 472 -9.07 -10.64 0.34
C PHE A 472 -9.92 -9.56 0.98
N GLY A 473 -9.28 -8.59 1.62
CA GLY A 473 -9.96 -7.33 1.87
C GLY A 473 -10.08 -6.60 0.53
N GLY A 474 -11.30 -6.38 0.05
CA GLY A 474 -11.52 -5.50 -1.10
C GLY A 474 -12.49 -5.95 -2.18
N ASN A 475 -13.22 -7.06 -2.01
CA ASN A 475 -14.38 -7.37 -2.86
C ASN A 475 -15.68 -7.24 -2.07
#